data_AF-A0A1Y1XIF7-F1
#
_entry.id   AF-A0A1Y1XIF7-F1
#
_cell.length_a   1.000
_cell.length_b   1.000
_cell.length_c   1.000
_cell.angle_alpha   90.00
_cell.angle_beta   90.00
_cell.angle_gamma   90.00
#
_symmetry.space_group_name_H-M   'P 1'
#
loop_
_entity.id
_entity.type
_entity.pdbx_description
1 polymer ?
#
loop_
_entity_poly.entity_id
_entity_poly.type
_entity_poly.pdbx_seq_one_letter_code
_entity_poly.pdbx_strand_id
1 'polypeptide(L)'
;MATYKIKFITNAASLDKYGYPIDISLLPITEELKNEIQRLVTLHRTALNWDDPGSGLLWSDEQITDFLNETKIVYQQLCKELGSDYEVEFISEIFMYDTFDYGNNNK
;
A
#
# COMPACT_ATOMS: atom_id res chain seq x y z
N MET A 1 -13.15 -25.26 9.45
CA MET A 1 -11.86 -24.53 9.43
C MET A 1 -11.77 -23.81 8.10
N ALA A 2 -11.93 -22.49 8.09
CA ALA A 2 -11.74 -21.70 6.88
C ALA A 2 -10.24 -21.55 6.66
N THR A 3 -9.71 -22.19 5.61
CA THR A 3 -8.33 -22.00 5.19
C THR A 3 -8.24 -20.64 4.53
N TYR A 4 -7.83 -19.62 5.29
CA TYR A 4 -7.42 -18.34 4.72
C TYR A 4 -6.14 -18.60 3.93
N LYS A 5 -6.30 -18.89 2.63
CA LYS A 5 -5.19 -18.75 1.71
C LYS A 5 -4.88 -17.27 1.71
N ILE A 6 -3.85 -16.86 2.46
CA ILE A 6 -3.11 -15.66 2.10
C ILE A 6 -2.79 -15.88 0.63
N LYS A 7 -3.51 -15.18 -0.24
CA LYS A 7 -3.28 -15.21 -1.67
C LYS A 7 -1.90 -14.58 -1.78
N PHE A 8 -0.85 -15.41 -1.73
CA PHE A 8 0.45 -15.04 -2.24
C PHE A 8 0.19 -14.74 -3.70
N ILE A 9 -0.20 -13.50 -3.98
CA ILE A 9 -0.31 -12.96 -5.32
C ILE A 9 1.01 -13.32 -5.95
N THR A 10 0.95 -14.07 -7.05
CA THR A 10 2.09 -14.67 -7.73
C THR A 10 2.93 -13.59 -8.42
N ASN A 11 3.51 -12.69 -7.63
CA ASN A 11 4.37 -11.62 -8.09
C ASN A 11 5.82 -12.10 -8.28
N ALA A 12 6.01 -13.36 -8.66
CA ALA A 12 7.32 -13.97 -8.82
C ALA A 12 8.13 -13.26 -9.91
N ALA A 13 7.46 -12.82 -10.99
CA ALA A 13 8.10 -12.09 -12.08
C ALA A 13 8.64 -10.72 -11.62
N SER A 14 7.88 -9.94 -10.85
CA SER A 14 8.41 -8.66 -10.34
C SER A 14 9.42 -8.88 -9.22
N LEU A 15 9.29 -9.93 -8.41
CA LEU A 15 10.29 -10.29 -7.40
C LEU A 15 11.64 -10.63 -8.06
N ASP A 16 11.64 -11.42 -9.13
CA ASP A 16 12.84 -11.76 -9.90
C ASP A 16 13.47 -10.52 -10.57
N LYS A 17 12.62 -9.63 -11.12
CA LYS A 17 13.08 -8.44 -11.83
C LYS A 17 13.55 -7.30 -10.93
N TYR A 18 12.89 -7.08 -9.79
CA TYR A 18 13.05 -5.87 -8.96
C TYR A 18 13.38 -6.15 -7.49
N GLY A 19 13.22 -7.38 -7.00
CA GLY A 19 13.36 -7.70 -5.58
C GLY A 19 12.16 -7.26 -4.72
N TYR A 20 12.34 -7.26 -3.40
CA TYR A 20 11.34 -6.80 -2.43
C TYR A 20 11.99 -6.07 -1.23
N PRO A 21 11.54 -4.86 -0.87
CA PRO A 21 10.58 -4.04 -1.62
C PRO A 21 11.13 -3.58 -2.98
N ILE A 22 10.24 -3.27 -3.93
CA ILE A 22 10.62 -2.75 -5.24
C ILE A 22 11.25 -1.36 -5.06
N ASP A 23 12.47 -1.17 -5.57
CA ASP A 23 13.06 0.17 -5.70
C ASP A 23 12.34 0.94 -6.82
N ILE A 24 11.67 2.02 -6.46
CA ILE A 24 10.88 2.83 -7.39
C ILE A 24 11.70 3.42 -8.54
N SER A 25 13.02 3.62 -8.33
CA SER A 25 13.91 4.15 -9.36
C SER A 25 14.02 3.22 -10.57
N LEU A 26 13.78 1.92 -10.38
CA LEU A 26 13.84 0.88 -11.40
C LEU A 26 12.56 0.78 -12.24
N LEU A 27 11.46 1.40 -11.80
CA LEU A 27 10.21 1.38 -12.57
C LEU A 27 10.32 2.27 -13.82
N PRO A 28 9.84 1.79 -14.98
CA PRO A 28 9.89 2.54 -16.24
C PRO A 28 8.77 3.61 -16.30
N ILE A 29 8.74 4.48 -15.30
CA ILE A 29 7.78 5.57 -15.13
C ILE A 29 8.50 6.91 -15.05
N THR A 30 7.76 7.99 -15.20
CA THR A 30 8.27 9.36 -15.15
C THR A 30 8.81 9.71 -13.76
N GLU A 31 9.83 10.57 -13.70
CA GLU A 31 10.38 11.06 -12.43
C GLU A 31 9.33 11.83 -11.61
N GLU A 32 8.39 12.49 -12.26
CA GLU A 32 7.25 13.14 -11.60
C GLU A 32 6.41 12.12 -10.82
N LEU A 33 6.04 11.01 -11.45
CA LEU A 33 5.26 9.96 -10.78
C LEU A 33 6.06 9.28 -9.66
N LYS A 34 7.37 9.07 -9.84
CA LYS A 34 8.24 8.54 -8.78
C LYS A 34 8.25 9.45 -7.55
N ASN A 35 8.41 10.75 -7.77
CA ASN A 35 8.40 11.74 -6.68
C ASN A 35 7.06 11.77 -5.96
N GLU A 36 5.95 11.66 -6.71
CA GLU A 36 4.62 11.66 -6.13
C GLU A 36 4.33 10.41 -5.29
N ILE A 37 4.75 9.23 -5.75
CA ILE A 37 4.67 8.01 -4.95
C ILE A 37 5.53 8.14 -3.68
N GLN A 38 6.74 8.68 -3.78
CA GLN A 38 7.60 8.91 -2.61
C GLN A 38 7.00 9.93 -1.61
N ARG A 39 6.32 10.97 -2.12
CA ARG A 39 5.55 11.91 -1.29
C ARG A 39 4.46 11.18 -0.52
N LEU A 40 3.66 10.33 -1.18
CA LEU A 40 2.60 9.55 -0.54
C LEU A 40 3.14 8.54 0.48
N VAL A 41 4.25 7.87 0.18
CA VAL A 41 4.94 6.97 1.15
C VAL A 41 5.36 7.76 2.39
N THR A 42 5.98 8.92 2.19
CA THR A 42 6.42 9.79 3.29
C THR A 42 5.24 10.28 4.12
N LEU A 43 4.15 10.68 3.46
CA LEU A 43 2.91 11.10 4.10
C LEU A 43 2.31 9.96 4.93
N HIS A 44 2.18 8.75 4.37
CA HIS A 44 1.67 7.58 5.09
C HIS A 44 2.48 7.23 6.34
N ARG A 45 3.81 7.45 6.33
CA ARG A 45 4.63 7.26 7.54
C ARG A 45 4.21 8.16 8.71
N THR A 46 3.54 9.29 8.46
CA THR A 46 2.99 10.17 9.49
C THR A 46 1.65 9.69 10.05
N ALA A 47 0.96 8.81 9.31
CA ALA A 47 -0.26 8.17 9.78
C ALA A 47 0.01 7.10 10.83
N LEU A 48 1.18 6.46 10.79
CA LEU A 48 1.52 5.36 11.67
C LEU A 48 1.90 5.86 13.07
N ASN A 49 1.33 5.24 14.09
CA ASN A 49 1.84 5.37 15.45
C ASN A 49 3.07 4.47 15.62
N TRP A 50 4.26 5.04 15.47
CA TRP A 50 5.51 4.30 15.61
C TRP A 50 5.83 3.87 17.05
N ASP A 51 5.26 4.56 18.04
CA ASP A 51 5.45 4.25 19.45
C ASP A 51 4.52 3.11 19.92
N ASP A 52 3.31 3.03 19.34
CA ASP A 52 2.35 1.94 19.55
C ASP A 52 1.69 1.50 18.23
N PRO A 53 2.32 0.59 17.47
CA PRO A 53 1.81 0.15 16.17
C PRO A 53 0.45 -0.56 16.23
N GLY A 54 0.02 -1.02 17.41
CA GLY A 54 -1.26 -1.70 17.60
C GLY A 54 -2.43 -0.75 17.83
N SER A 55 -2.18 0.55 18.08
CA SER A 55 -3.25 1.53 18.34
C SER A 55 -4.00 2.00 17.09
N GLY A 56 -3.55 1.56 15.91
CA GLY A 56 -4.01 2.03 14.61
C GLY A 56 -3.38 3.35 14.18
N LEU A 57 -4.04 4.02 13.23
CA LEU A 57 -3.55 5.26 12.63
C LEU A 57 -3.79 6.49 13.51
N LEU A 58 -2.85 7.45 13.42
CA LEU A 58 -2.93 8.79 14.01
C LEU A 58 -3.82 9.75 13.22
N TRP A 59 -4.09 9.42 11.96
CA TRP A 59 -4.92 10.23 11.08
C TRP A 59 -6.40 10.12 11.42
N SER A 60 -7.14 11.21 11.18
CA SER A 60 -8.59 11.19 11.19
C SER A 60 -9.16 10.46 9.96
N ASP A 61 -10.44 10.08 10.03
CA ASP A 61 -11.16 9.48 8.90
C ASP A 61 -11.15 10.36 7.64
N GLU A 62 -11.16 11.69 7.81
CA GLU A 62 -11.06 12.66 6.71
C GLU A 62 -9.67 12.59 6.05
N GLN A 63 -8.60 12.60 6.84
CA GLN A 63 -7.23 12.46 6.33
C GLN A 63 -7.01 11.13 5.62
N ILE A 64 -7.57 10.04 6.16
CA ILE A 64 -7.55 8.72 5.52
C ILE A 64 -8.30 8.77 4.18
N THR A 65 -9.47 9.41 4.14
CA THR A 65 -10.27 9.55 2.92
C THR A 65 -9.54 10.34 1.84
N ASP A 66 -8.93 11.46 2.21
CA ASP A 66 -8.15 12.29 1.29
C ASP A 66 -6.95 11.53 0.73
N PHE A 67 -6.20 10.84 1.59
CA PHE A 67 -5.09 9.99 1.17
C PHE A 67 -5.53 8.86 0.22
N LEU A 68 -6.67 8.22 0.50
CA LEU A 68 -7.23 7.19 -0.38
C LEU A 68 -7.64 7.74 -1.75
N ASN A 69 -8.08 8.98 -1.82
CA ASN A 69 -8.41 9.63 -3.09
C ASN A 69 -7.14 9.99 -3.87
N GLU A 70 -6.13 10.55 -3.21
CA GLU A 70 -4.83 10.84 -3.83
C GLU A 70 -4.14 9.58 -4.36
N THR A 71 -4.09 8.52 -3.55
CA THR A 71 -3.49 7.23 -3.95
C THR A 71 -4.21 6.58 -5.14
N LYS A 72 -5.53 6.72 -5.26
CA LYS A 72 -6.29 6.24 -6.43
C LYS A 72 -5.88 6.98 -7.71
N ILE A 73 -5.67 8.29 -7.64
CA ILE A 73 -5.21 9.09 -8.79
C ILE A 73 -3.82 8.63 -9.23
N VAL A 74 -2.91 8.48 -8.27
CA VAL A 74 -1.54 8.00 -8.53
C VAL A 74 -1.54 6.57 -9.08
N TYR A 75 -2.40 5.69 -8.57
CA TYR A 75 -2.59 4.35 -9.10
C TYR A 75 -3.04 4.36 -10.55
N GLN A 76 -4.02 5.20 -10.92
CA GLN A 76 -4.47 5.32 -12.31
C GLN A 76 -3.34 5.78 -13.23
N GLN A 77 -2.53 6.74 -12.79
CA GLN A 77 -1.38 7.21 -13.55
C GLN A 77 -0.29 6.14 -13.67
N LEU A 78 -0.04 5.37 -12.61
CA LEU A 78 0.88 4.23 -12.61
C LEU A 78 0.47 3.17 -13.63
N CYS A 79 -0.80 2.76 -13.64
CA CYS A 79 -1.31 1.81 -14.64
C CYS A 79 -1.16 2.33 -16.07
N LYS A 80 -1.35 3.64 -16.27
CA LYS A 80 -1.23 4.26 -17.59
C LYS A 80 0.23 4.27 -18.08
N GLU A 81 1.19 4.60 -17.21
CA GLU A 81 2.60 4.69 -17.59
C GLU A 81 3.25 3.30 -17.76
N LEU A 82 2.90 2.35 -16.91
CA LEU A 82 3.39 0.97 -17.04
C LEU A 82 2.78 0.26 -18.25
N GLY A 83 1.56 0.62 -18.65
CA GLY A 83 0.87 0.03 -19.78
C GLY A 83 0.54 -1.44 -19.56
N SER A 84 0.28 -2.16 -20.67
CA SER A 84 -0.15 -3.56 -20.65
C SER A 84 0.94 -4.56 -20.27
N ASP A 85 2.19 -4.12 -20.14
CA ASP A 85 3.32 -4.98 -19.76
C ASP A 85 3.28 -5.36 -18.27
N TYR A 86 2.41 -4.69 -17.50
CA TYR A 86 2.25 -4.89 -16.06
C TYR A 86 0.78 -5.10 -15.71
N GLU A 87 0.55 -6.02 -14.78
CA GLU A 87 -0.70 -6.10 -14.03
C GLU A 87 -0.46 -5.46 -12.67
N VAL A 88 -1.23 -4.41 -12.35
CA VAL A 88 -1.11 -3.67 -11.09
C VAL A 88 -2.41 -3.86 -10.31
N GLU A 89 -2.31 -4.28 -9.06
CA GLU A 89 -3.46 -4.50 -8.17
C GLU A 89 -3.53 -3.38 -7.13
N PHE A 90 -4.68 -2.70 -7.04
CA PHE A 90 -4.93 -1.71 -6.00
C PHE A 90 -5.50 -2.39 -4.76
N ILE A 91 -4.69 -2.50 -3.70
CA ILE A 91 -5.10 -3.08 -2.42
C ILE A 91 -5.42 -1.96 -1.44
N SER A 92 -6.70 -1.59 -1.34
CA SER A 92 -7.17 -0.63 -0.33
C SER A 92 -7.45 -1.25 1.03
N GLU A 93 -7.47 -2.58 1.11
CA GLU A 93 -7.83 -3.31 2.34
C GLU A 93 -6.80 -3.16 3.46
N ILE A 94 -5.60 -2.64 3.19
CA ILE A 94 -4.56 -2.45 4.22
C ILE A 94 -5.05 -1.51 5.35
N PHE A 95 -5.95 -0.58 5.05
CA PHE A 95 -6.59 0.29 6.04
C PHE A 95 -7.73 -0.37 6.84
N MET A 96 -8.18 -1.56 6.44
CA MET A 96 -9.27 -2.28 7.12
C MET A 96 -8.78 -3.32 8.12
N TYR A 97 -7.51 -3.73 8.08
CA TYR A 97 -6.98 -4.76 9.00
C TYR A 97 -6.67 -4.25 10.41
N ASP A 98 -6.65 -2.93 10.67
CA ASP A 98 -6.57 -2.38 12.04
C ASP A 98 -7.87 -2.56 12.85
N THR A 99 -8.95 -3.06 12.22
CA THR A 99 -10.18 -3.46 12.92
C THR A 99 -10.30 -4.97 13.13
N PHE A 100 -9.20 -5.73 12.98
CA PHE A 100 -9.12 -7.02 13.68
C PHE A 100 -8.92 -6.74 15.15
N ASP A 101 -10.07 -6.63 15.85
CA ASP A 101 -10.26 -6.99 17.25
C ASP A 101 -9.30 -8.14 17.58
N TYR A 102 -8.15 -7.78 18.18
CA TYR A 102 -7.33 -8.73 18.92
C TYR A 102 -8.22 -9.12 20.10
N GLY A 103 -9.07 -10.11 19.82
CA GLY A 103 -10.05 -10.62 20.74
C GLY A 103 -9.40 -10.77 22.10
N ASN A 104 -9.94 -10.02 23.04
CA ASN A 104 -10.05 -10.32 24.45
C ASN A 104 -9.48 -11.72 24.79
N ASN A 105 -8.18 -11.76 25.09
CA ASN A 105 -7.51 -12.90 25.71
C ASN A 105 -6.90 -12.45 27.03
N ASN A 106 -7.69 -11.76 27.86
CA ASN A 106 -7.45 -11.77 29.29
C ASN A 106 -8.54 -12.65 29.92
N LYS A 107 -8.06 -13.80 30.42
CA LYS A 107 -8.78 -14.69 31.34
C LYS A 107 -9.32 -13.94 32.54
#